data_AF-A0A6P0LBR0-F1
#
_entry.id   AF-A0A6P0LBR0-F1
#
_cell.length_a   1.000
_cell.length_b   1.000
_cell.length_c   1.000
_cell.angle_alpha   90.00
_cell.angle_beta   90.00
_cell.angle_gamma   90.00
#
_symmetry.space_group_name_H-M   'P 1'
#
loop_
_entity.id
_entity.type
_entity.pdbx_description
1 polymer ?
#
loop_
_entity_poly.entity_id
_entity_poly.type
_entity_poly.pdbx_seq_one_letter_code
_entity_poly.pdbx_strand_id
1 'polypeptide(L)'
;MFRTNKQSTNSSLSEVADLNSSLTPPKALPKKRVDLLKPVRQWLDQIEITDQSLARFLSKIIPGQCPFERDLKLFGHLVLHIPPLCKLNPLYDQLASLRFRALCYLVDHCGEDIQFYA
;
A
#
# COMPACT_ATOMS: atom_id res chain seq x y z
N MET A 1 -6.04 59.29 19.73
CA MET A 1 -6.80 60.55 19.78
C MET A 1 -7.50 60.74 18.44
N PHE A 2 -8.83 60.90 18.46
CA PHE A 2 -9.71 61.46 17.41
C PHE A 2 -9.83 60.67 16.08
N ARG A 3 -10.96 59.99 15.84
CA ARG A 3 -12.31 60.46 15.42
C ARG A 3 -12.48 60.35 13.89
N THR A 4 -13.47 59.53 13.52
CA THR A 4 -14.46 59.67 12.44
C THR A 4 -13.99 59.84 10.98
N ASN A 5 -14.55 59.01 10.09
CA ASN A 5 -15.47 59.58 9.11
C ASN A 5 -16.60 58.62 8.70
N LYS A 6 -17.83 59.16 8.72
CA LYS A 6 -19.08 58.63 8.17
C LYS A 6 -19.35 59.40 6.88
N GLN A 7 -19.87 58.73 5.84
CA GLN A 7 -20.84 59.21 4.83
C GLN A 7 -20.69 58.29 3.61
N SER A 8 -21.72 57.85 2.88
CA SER A 8 -23.15 58.13 2.85
C SER A 8 -23.78 57.02 2.00
N THR A 9 -24.85 56.34 2.45
CA THR A 9 -26.24 56.45 1.91
C THR A 9 -26.30 56.54 0.39
N ASN A 10 -26.91 55.60 -0.33
CA ASN A 10 -28.36 55.52 -0.56
C ASN A 10 -28.70 54.07 -0.98
N SER A 11 -29.51 53.33 -0.22
CA SER A 11 -30.98 53.24 -0.32
C SER A 11 -31.50 52.71 -1.66
N SER A 12 -32.27 51.63 -1.52
CA SER A 12 -33.33 51.15 -2.42
C SER A 12 -32.91 50.10 -3.45
N LEU A 13 -33.12 48.83 -3.12
CA LEU A 13 -34.05 47.95 -3.83
C LEU A 13 -34.27 46.66 -3.03
N SER A 14 -35.43 46.61 -2.38
CA SER A 14 -36.30 45.44 -2.14
C SER A 14 -35.69 44.16 -1.55
N GLU A 15 -36.02 43.96 -0.27
CA GLU A 15 -36.45 42.68 0.30
C GLU A 15 -37.02 41.72 -0.75
N VAL A 16 -36.37 40.57 -0.93
CA VAL A 16 -37.03 39.29 -1.23
C VAL A 16 -36.11 38.14 -0.84
N ALA A 17 -36.70 37.19 -0.12
CA ALA A 17 -36.27 35.80 0.06
C ALA A 17 -35.14 35.50 1.07
N ASP A 18 -35.58 35.32 2.31
CA ASP A 18 -35.14 34.24 3.20
C ASP A 18 -34.84 32.89 2.48
N LEU A 19 -34.00 32.07 3.12
CA LEU A 19 -33.85 30.60 3.01
C LEU A 19 -32.59 29.98 2.37
N ASN A 20 -31.39 30.54 2.56
CA ASN A 20 -30.14 29.81 2.19
C ASN A 20 -29.18 29.63 3.37
N SER A 21 -29.70 29.38 4.58
CA SER A 21 -28.88 28.94 5.71
C SER A 21 -28.64 27.42 5.67
N SER A 22 -27.40 27.07 5.33
CA SER A 22 -26.68 25.93 5.92
C SER A 22 -27.09 24.52 5.50
N LEU A 23 -26.78 24.13 4.25
CA LEU A 23 -26.58 22.71 3.91
C LEU A 23 -25.08 22.41 3.88
N THR A 24 -24.47 22.28 5.06
CA THR A 24 -23.16 21.61 5.13
C THR A 24 -23.35 20.15 4.72
N PRO A 25 -22.60 19.63 3.74
CA PRO A 25 -22.66 18.21 3.42
C PRO A 25 -22.31 17.40 4.67
N PRO A 26 -23.03 16.31 4.97
CA PRO A 26 -22.71 15.48 6.13
C PRO A 26 -21.26 15.01 6.03
N LYS A 27 -20.46 15.33 7.06
CA LYS A 27 -19.09 14.82 7.22
C LYS A 27 -19.15 13.31 7.10
N ALA A 28 -18.65 12.76 5.99
CA ALA A 28 -18.60 11.33 5.76
C ALA A 28 -17.89 10.68 6.97
N LEU A 29 -18.61 9.83 7.70
CA LEU A 29 -18.05 9.10 8.82
C LEU A 29 -16.86 8.28 8.32
N PRO A 30 -15.72 8.28 9.05
CA PRO A 30 -14.57 7.48 8.66
C PRO A 30 -15.01 6.01 8.63
N LYS A 31 -15.11 5.42 7.43
CA LYS A 31 -15.34 3.99 7.25
C LYS A 31 -14.16 3.27 7.89
N LYS A 32 -14.35 2.78 9.12
CA LYS A 32 -13.37 1.95 9.83
C LYS A 32 -13.26 0.62 9.08
N ARG A 33 -12.29 0.53 8.17
CA ARG A 33 -12.00 -0.72 7.47
C ARG A 33 -11.37 -1.67 8.47
N VAL A 34 -12.10 -2.73 8.80
CA VAL A 34 -11.58 -3.83 9.59
C VAL A 34 -10.65 -4.62 8.68
N ASP A 35 -9.35 -4.54 8.94
CA ASP A 35 -8.35 -5.31 8.18
C ASP A 35 -8.21 -6.69 8.81
N LEU A 36 -8.99 -7.65 8.31
CA LEU A 36 -9.02 -9.04 8.81
C LEU A 36 -7.68 -9.76 8.65
N LEU A 37 -6.81 -9.29 7.75
CA LEU A 37 -5.51 -9.89 7.48
C LEU A 37 -4.39 -9.30 8.33
N LYS A 38 -4.66 -8.24 9.10
CA LYS A 38 -3.70 -7.63 10.00
C LYS A 38 -2.99 -8.62 10.95
N PRO A 39 -3.70 -9.53 11.67
CA PRO A 39 -3.01 -10.48 12.55
C PRO A 39 -2.10 -11.44 11.77
N VAL A 40 -2.52 -11.85 10.56
CA VAL A 40 -1.72 -12.75 9.70
C VAL A 40 -0.45 -12.04 9.23
N ARG A 41 -0.55 -10.76 8.83
CA ARG A 41 0.63 -9.95 8.47
C ARG A 41 1.62 -9.85 9.61
N GLN A 42 1.12 -9.48 10.79
CA GLN A 42 1.95 -9.37 11.99
C GLN A 42 2.59 -10.71 12.35
N TRP A 43 1.87 -11.82 12.17
CA TRP A 43 2.42 -13.16 12.39
C TRP A 43 3.56 -13.47 11.41
N LEU A 44 3.40 -13.20 10.09
CA LEU A 44 4.48 -13.37 9.10
C LEU A 44 5.72 -12.52 9.44
N ASP A 45 5.50 -11.27 9.86
CA ASP A 45 6.58 -10.35 10.21
C ASP A 45 7.36 -10.83 11.44
N GLN A 46 6.70 -11.51 12.38
CA GLN A 46 7.30 -12.06 13.60
C GLN A 46 8.02 -13.40 13.40
N ILE A 47 7.95 -14.03 12.22
CA ILE A 47 8.68 -15.27 11.95
C ILE A 47 10.17 -14.97 11.96
N GLU A 48 10.86 -15.44 13.00
CA GLU A 48 12.32 -15.45 13.07
C GLU A 48 12.87 -16.72 12.42
N ILE A 49 13.96 -16.58 11.69
CA ILE A 49 14.59 -17.67 10.94
C ILE A 49 15.83 -18.10 11.70
N THR A 50 15.72 -19.24 12.37
CA THR A 50 16.77 -19.81 13.23
C THR A 50 17.24 -21.18 12.76
N ASP A 51 16.55 -21.77 11.77
CA ASP A 51 16.87 -23.07 11.21
C ASP A 51 17.18 -22.96 9.71
N GLN A 52 18.26 -23.66 9.32
CA GLN A 52 18.70 -23.76 7.93
C GLN A 52 17.66 -24.44 7.05
N SER A 53 16.98 -25.48 7.54
CA SER A 53 16.00 -26.20 6.73
C SER A 53 14.77 -25.34 6.45
N LEU A 54 14.29 -24.61 7.45
CA LEU A 54 13.24 -23.59 7.28
C LEU A 54 13.67 -22.50 6.29
N ALA A 55 14.89 -21.96 6.42
CA ALA A 55 15.40 -20.91 5.54
C ALA A 55 15.46 -21.37 4.07
N ARG A 56 15.91 -22.60 3.82
CA ARG A 56 15.89 -23.20 2.47
C ARG A 56 14.48 -23.43 1.95
N PHE A 57 13.58 -23.92 2.80
CA PHE A 57 12.19 -24.14 2.42
C PHE A 57 11.51 -22.83 2.01
N LEU A 58 11.65 -21.78 2.83
CA LEU A 58 11.11 -20.45 2.54
C LEU A 58 11.69 -19.86 1.25
N SER A 59 13.01 -19.99 1.06
CA SER A 59 13.71 -19.52 -0.14
C SER A 59 13.33 -20.29 -1.40
N LYS A 60 12.82 -21.52 -1.29
CA LYS A 60 12.31 -22.30 -2.45
C LYS A 60 10.84 -22.04 -2.72
N ILE A 61 10.02 -21.89 -1.68
CA ILE A 61 8.56 -21.81 -1.84
C ILE A 61 8.07 -20.40 -2.16
N ILE A 62 8.74 -19.37 -1.64
CA ILE A 62 8.40 -17.98 -1.93
C ILE A 62 9.23 -17.55 -3.14
N PRO A 63 8.63 -17.29 -4.31
CA PRO A 63 9.40 -16.93 -5.50
C PRO A 63 10.08 -15.56 -5.34
N GLY A 64 11.28 -15.41 -5.91
CA GLY A 64 12.00 -14.13 -5.95
C GLY A 64 11.43 -13.13 -6.97
N GLN A 65 10.71 -13.64 -7.97
CA GLN A 65 10.01 -12.82 -8.95
C GLN A 65 8.52 -12.73 -8.64
N CYS A 66 7.90 -11.62 -9.01
CA CYS A 66 6.48 -11.42 -8.82
C CYS A 66 5.70 -12.32 -9.79
N PRO A 67 4.82 -13.23 -9.31
CA PRO A 67 4.13 -14.20 -10.19
C PRO A 67 3.18 -13.55 -11.20
N PHE A 68 2.85 -12.27 -10.99
CA PHE A 68 2.00 -11.50 -11.88
C PHE A 68 2.77 -10.77 -12.97
N GLU A 69 4.07 -10.52 -12.77
CA GLU A 69 4.90 -9.90 -13.80
C GLU A 69 5.33 -10.95 -14.81
N ARG A 70 4.90 -10.80 -16.06
CA ARG A 70 5.25 -11.74 -17.13
C ARG A 70 5.03 -11.14 -18.50
N ASP A 71 5.92 -11.54 -19.40
CA ASP A 71 5.85 -11.23 -20.81
C ASP A 71 5.07 -12.30 -21.57
N LEU A 72 4.09 -11.88 -22.35
CA LEU A 72 3.43 -12.73 -23.34
C LEU A 72 4.09 -12.50 -24.69
N LYS A 73 4.85 -13.49 -25.16
CA LYS A 73 5.52 -13.48 -26.47
C LYS A 73 4.76 -14.38 -27.44
N LEU A 74 4.51 -13.88 -28.65
CA LEU A 74 3.94 -14.64 -29.76
C LEU A 74 4.87 -14.50 -30.96
N PHE A 75 5.22 -15.62 -31.60
CA PHE A 75 6.19 -15.66 -32.71
C PHE A 75 7.54 -14.99 -32.38
N GLY A 76 7.97 -15.04 -31.12
CA GLY A 76 9.22 -14.40 -30.66
C GLY A 76 9.12 -12.90 -30.39
N HIS A 77 7.98 -12.26 -30.66
CA HIS A 77 7.75 -10.85 -30.40
C HIS A 77 6.92 -10.64 -29.13
N LEU A 78 7.30 -9.66 -28.30
CA LEU A 78 6.54 -9.27 -27.10
C LEU A 78 5.22 -8.64 -27.50
N VAL A 79 4.11 -9.29 -27.17
CA VAL A 79 2.75 -8.82 -27.46
C VAL A 79 2.21 -7.98 -26.30
N LEU A 80 2.45 -8.43 -25.06
CA LEU A 80 1.97 -7.77 -23.87
C LEU A 80 2.91 -8.04 -22.69
N HIS A 81 3.32 -6.97 -22.02
CA HIS A 81 4.03 -7.04 -20.74
C HIS A 81 3.02 -6.81 -19.62
N ILE A 82 2.83 -7.80 -18.75
CA ILE A 82 2.04 -7.64 -17.52
C ILE A 82 2.98 -7.05 -16.46
N PRO A 83 2.73 -5.82 -15.97
CA PRO A 83 3.61 -5.19 -15.01
C PRO A 83 3.56 -5.88 -13.64
N PRO A 84 4.53 -5.62 -12.75
CA PRO A 84 4.51 -6.10 -11.37
C PRO A 84 3.31 -5.54 -10.60
N LEU A 85 2.24 -6.33 -10.51
CA LEU A 85 1.03 -6.01 -9.73
C LEU A 85 1.16 -6.43 -8.26
N CYS A 86 2.37 -6.37 -7.71
CA CYS A 86 2.72 -7.03 -6.46
C CYS A 86 1.99 -6.43 -5.23
N LYS A 87 1.44 -5.22 -5.35
CA LYS A 87 0.55 -4.62 -4.33
C LYS A 87 -0.89 -5.15 -4.32
N LEU A 88 -1.29 -5.95 -5.30
CA LEU A 88 -2.65 -6.53 -5.35
C LEU A 88 -2.82 -7.64 -4.29
N ASN A 89 -1.73 -8.36 -3.96
CA ASN A 89 -1.75 -9.35 -2.89
C ASN A 89 -1.53 -8.65 -1.52
N PRO A 90 -2.51 -8.72 -0.60
CA PRO A 90 -2.42 -8.09 0.71
C PRO A 90 -1.26 -8.57 1.59
N LEU A 91 -0.58 -9.67 1.26
CA LEU A 91 0.53 -10.26 2.05
C LEU A 91 1.89 -10.23 1.32
N TYR A 92 1.98 -9.56 0.18
CA TYR A 92 3.18 -9.60 -0.66
C TYR A 92 4.42 -9.07 0.08
N ASP A 93 4.33 -7.89 0.69
CA ASP A 93 5.46 -7.23 1.34
C ASP A 93 6.02 -8.11 2.47
N GLN A 94 5.15 -8.79 3.22
CA GLN A 94 5.53 -9.70 4.31
C GLN A 94 6.25 -10.94 3.77
N LEU A 95 5.74 -11.54 2.68
CA LEU A 95 6.36 -12.72 2.07
C LEU A 95 7.72 -12.39 1.43
N ALA A 96 7.80 -11.26 0.72
CA ALA A 96 9.06 -10.78 0.15
C ALA A 96 10.10 -10.50 1.25
N SER A 97 9.68 -9.86 2.34
CA SER A 97 10.53 -9.62 3.51
C SER A 97 10.97 -10.91 4.19
N LEU A 98 10.07 -11.89 4.31
CA LEU A 98 10.38 -13.20 4.88
C LEU A 98 11.41 -13.97 4.02
N ARG A 99 11.25 -13.96 2.69
CA ARG A 99 12.23 -14.54 1.77
C ARG A 99 13.57 -13.86 1.90
N PHE A 100 13.61 -12.53 1.93
CA PHE A 100 14.86 -11.78 2.09
C PHE A 100 15.59 -12.19 3.37
N ARG A 101 14.89 -12.22 4.51
CA ARG A 101 15.46 -12.69 5.79
C ARG A 101 15.98 -14.13 5.69
N ALA A 102 15.28 -15.00 4.97
CA ALA A 102 15.68 -16.39 4.80
C ALA A 102 17.00 -16.51 4.01
N LEU A 103 17.12 -15.74 2.94
CA LEU A 103 18.34 -15.69 2.13
C LEU A 103 19.50 -15.09 2.91
N CYS A 104 19.29 -14.00 3.65
CA CYS A 104 20.32 -13.43 4.52
C CYS A 104 20.80 -14.45 5.56
N TYR A 105 19.90 -15.19 6.19
CA TYR A 105 20.28 -16.24 7.14
C TYR A 105 21.16 -17.32 6.48
N LEU A 106 20.80 -17.78 5.28
CA LEU A 106 21.58 -18.78 4.55
C LEU A 106 22.98 -18.28 4.16
N VAL A 107 23.11 -17.01 3.78
CA VAL A 107 24.40 -16.41 3.41
C VAL A 107 25.25 -16.13 4.64
N ASP A 108 24.70 -15.39 5.60
CA ASP A 108 25.47 -14.81 6.71
C ASP A 108 25.78 -15.85 7.79
N HIS A 109 24.86 -16.78 8.07
CA HIS A 109 25.03 -17.80 9.11
C HIS A 109 25.44 -19.17 8.58
N CYS A 110 24.94 -19.58 7.41
CA CYS A 110 25.23 -20.91 6.85
C CYS A 110 26.31 -20.91 5.76
N GLY A 111 26.64 -19.76 5.18
CA GLY A 111 27.60 -19.67 4.07
C GLY A 111 27.15 -20.35 2.77
N GLU A 112 25.84 -20.52 2.56
CA GLU A 112 25.31 -21.11 1.33
C GLU A 112 25.29 -20.07 0.18
N ASP A 113 25.48 -20.55 -1.06
CA ASP A 113 25.30 -19.73 -2.25
C ASP A 113 23.81 -19.57 -2.59
N ILE A 114 23.37 -18.32 -2.77
CA ILE A 114 21.99 -17.96 -3.08
C ILE A 114 21.60 -18.23 -4.54
N GLN A 115 22.55 -18.49 -5.44
CA GLN A 115 22.26 -18.77 -6.85
C GLN A 115 21.30 -19.96 -7.04
N PHE A 116 21.31 -20.93 -6.11
CA PHE A 116 20.41 -22.09 -6.14
C PHE A 116 18.95 -21.76 -5.84
N TYR A 117 18.67 -20.55 -5.36
CA TYR A 117 17.34 -20.10 -4.95
C TYR A 117 16.82 -18.93 -5.79
N ALA A 118 17.61 -18.45 -6.77
CA ALA A 118 17.31 -17.30 -7.62
C ALA A 118 16.19 -17.58 -8.65
#